data_AF-A0A4R7PF02-F1
#
_entry.id   AF-A0A4R7PF02-F1
#
_cell.length_a   1.000
_cell.length_b   1.000
_cell.length_c   1.000
_cell.angle_alpha   90.00
_cell.angle_beta   90.00
_cell.angle_gamma   90.00
#
_symmetry.space_group_name_H-M   'P 1'
#
loop_
_entity.id
_entity.type
_entity.pdbx_description
1 polymer ?
#
loop_
_entity_poly.entity_id
_entity_poly.type
_entity_poly.pdbx_seq_one_letter_code
_entity_poly.pdbx_strand_id
1 'polypeptide(L)'
;MASNMSELRVIKKYPNRRLYDTEISRYITLEEVRQLVLQNVRFRVEDKRTREDITRTILLQVIAEQEEGGDPIFTTELLTFIIRFYGDPMQPSISRYLELSLQLFMQQQGNFTEQLRGMLGQAQQPLHALKELADRQVPIWRTVRKEFLRNLSRTKLNKLTRGADSED
;
A
#
# COMPACT_ATOMS: atom_id res chain seq x y z
N MET A 1 26.85 15.85 -7.92
CA MET A 1 27.63 14.61 -7.80
C MET A 1 26.95 13.56 -8.65
N ALA A 2 27.64 13.01 -9.65
CA ALA A 2 27.05 12.16 -10.67
C ALA A 2 26.55 10.85 -10.05
N SER A 3 25.24 10.65 -10.07
CA SER A 3 24.58 9.38 -9.79
C SER A 3 24.98 8.39 -10.88
N ASN A 4 25.90 7.49 -10.55
CA ASN A 4 26.39 6.48 -11.48
C ASN A 4 25.22 5.55 -11.85
N MET A 5 24.75 5.65 -13.09
CA MET A 5 23.74 4.74 -13.62
C MET A 5 24.34 3.33 -13.72
N SER A 6 23.63 2.35 -13.16
CA SER A 6 23.61 0.95 -13.62
C SER A 6 24.79 0.03 -13.35
N GLU A 7 25.68 0.32 -12.40
CA GLU A 7 26.68 -0.69 -12.01
C GLU A 7 26.05 -1.68 -11.03
N LEU A 8 26.04 -2.96 -11.40
CA LEU A 8 25.52 -4.05 -10.58
C LEU A 8 26.32 -4.11 -9.27
N ARG A 9 25.68 -3.84 -8.13
CA ARG A 9 26.34 -3.85 -6.82
C ARG A 9 26.84 -5.26 -6.49
N VAL A 10 28.10 -5.39 -6.11
CA VAL A 10 28.71 -6.70 -5.80
C VAL A 10 28.81 -6.90 -4.31
N ILE A 11 28.26 -8.01 -3.84
CA ILE A 11 28.38 -8.47 -2.46
C ILE A 11 29.21 -9.74 -2.45
N LYS A 12 30.25 -9.80 -1.62
CA LYS A 12 31.14 -10.96 -1.49
C LYS A 12 30.78 -11.75 -0.25
N LYS A 13 30.47 -13.03 -0.42
CA LYS A 13 30.21 -13.95 0.69
C LYS A 13 31.50 -14.60 1.15
N TYR A 14 31.80 -14.46 2.44
CA TYR A 14 32.95 -15.09 3.10
C TYR A 14 32.51 -16.31 3.92
N PRO A 15 33.39 -17.30 4.15
CA PRO A 15 33.04 -18.57 4.79
C PRO A 15 32.40 -18.45 6.18
N ASN A 16 32.82 -17.46 6.98
CA ASN A 16 32.34 -17.21 8.35
C ASN A 16 30.95 -16.55 8.41
N ARG A 17 30.04 -16.92 7.49
CA ARG A 17 28.69 -16.35 7.33
C ARG A 17 28.62 -14.84 7.00
N ARG A 18 29.75 -14.13 6.89
CA ARG A 18 29.78 -12.68 6.61
C ARG A 18 29.56 -12.36 5.14
N LEU A 19 28.76 -11.32 4.88
CA LEU A 19 28.58 -10.69 3.58
C LEU A 19 29.34 -9.36 3.58
N TYR A 20 30.16 -9.11 2.57
CA TYR A 20 30.91 -7.87 2.41
C TYR A 20 30.42 -7.11 1.19
N ASP A 21 29.99 -5.88 1.41
CA ASP A 21 29.51 -5.01 0.36
C ASP A 21 30.66 -4.20 -0.23
N THR A 22 30.90 -4.32 -1.54
CA THR A 22 32.02 -3.62 -2.18
C THR A 22 31.75 -2.14 -2.42
N GLU A 23 30.50 -1.70 -2.40
CA GLU A 23 30.14 -0.30 -2.66
C GLU A 23 30.36 0.56 -1.41
N ILE A 24 29.89 0.08 -0.26
CA ILE A 24 30.09 0.76 1.03
C ILE A 24 31.30 0.24 1.83
N SER A 25 32.04 -0.71 1.25
CA SER A 25 33.30 -1.25 1.78
C SER A 25 33.23 -1.78 3.21
N ARG A 26 32.12 -2.44 3.59
CA ARG A 26 31.96 -3.03 4.94
C ARG A 26 31.16 -4.32 4.93
N TYR A 27 31.22 -5.04 6.05
CA TYR A 27 30.34 -6.17 6.27
C TYR A 27 28.89 -5.69 6.48
N ILE A 28 27.96 -6.47 5.93
CA ILE A 28 26.52 -6.25 6.01
C ILE A 28 25.81 -7.51 6.50
N THR A 29 24.60 -7.34 7.05
CA THR A 29 23.72 -8.44 7.48
C THR A 29 22.76 -8.87 6.37
N LEU A 30 22.05 -9.99 6.56
CA LEU A 30 20.97 -10.41 5.67
C LEU A 30 19.80 -9.40 5.68
N GLU A 31 19.53 -8.78 6.83
CA GLU A 31 18.55 -7.68 6.92
C GLU A 31 18.96 -6.48 6.05
N GLU A 32 20.23 -6.12 6.00
CA GLU A 32 20.70 -5.06 5.08
C GLU A 32 20.60 -5.47 3.61
N VAL A 33 20.81 -6.76 3.28
CA VAL A 33 20.52 -7.28 1.93
C VAL A 33 19.04 -7.17 1.60
N ARG A 34 18.15 -7.45 2.55
CA ARG A 34 16.71 -7.24 2.39
C ARG A 34 16.39 -5.80 2.04
N GLN A 35 17.03 -4.83 2.71
CA GLN A 35 16.85 -3.42 2.40
C GLN A 35 17.25 -3.09 0.95
N LEU A 36 18.30 -3.70 0.41
CA LEU A 36 18.67 -3.54 -1.01
C LEU A 36 17.56 -4.01 -1.94
N VAL A 37 16.92 -5.16 -1.64
CA VAL A 37 15.79 -5.68 -2.41
C VAL A 37 14.60 -4.71 -2.35
N LEU A 38 14.24 -4.22 -1.16
CA LEU A 38 13.14 -3.27 -0.97
C LEU A 38 13.38 -1.94 -1.69
N GLN A 39 14.64 -1.49 -1.76
CA GLN A 39 15.06 -0.29 -2.46
C GLN A 39 15.18 -0.51 -3.98
N ASN A 40 14.88 -1.70 -4.50
CA ASN A 40 15.06 -2.08 -5.90
C ASN A 40 16.50 -1.89 -6.41
N VAL A 41 17.49 -2.05 -5.52
CA VAL A 41 18.90 -2.01 -5.88
C VAL A 41 19.28 -3.34 -6.53
N ARG A 42 19.82 -3.28 -7.75
CA ARG A 42 20.33 -4.46 -8.44
C ARG A 42 21.68 -4.85 -7.85
N PHE A 43 21.79 -6.08 -7.36
CA PHE A 43 23.04 -6.63 -6.84
C PHE A 43 23.25 -8.08 -7.27
N ARG A 44 24.49 -8.56 -7.15
CA ARG A 44 24.84 -9.97 -7.18
C ARG A 44 25.65 -10.35 -5.96
N VAL A 45 25.51 -11.59 -5.50
CA VAL A 45 26.36 -12.15 -4.46
C VAL A 45 27.30 -13.18 -5.06
N GLU A 46 28.60 -12.97 -4.85
CA GLU A 46 29.66 -13.88 -5.29
C GLU A 46 30.29 -14.58 -4.08
N ASP A 47 30.42 -15.92 -4.14
CA ASP A 47 31.20 -16.66 -3.15
C ASP A 47 32.69 -16.32 -3.30
N LYS A 48 33.33 -15.85 -2.22
CA LYS A 48 34.73 -15.39 -2.31
C LYS A 48 35.72 -16.53 -2.65
N ARG A 49 35.39 -17.77 -2.30
CA ARG A 49 36.23 -18.95 -2.51
C ARG A 49 36.02 -19.55 -3.89
N THR A 50 34.77 -19.76 -4.30
CA THR A 50 34.45 -20.43 -5.57
C THR A 50 34.26 -19.45 -6.74
N ARG A 51 34.01 -18.17 -6.45
CA ARG A 51 33.59 -17.13 -7.41
C ARG A 51 32.26 -17.41 -8.10
N GLU A 52 31.47 -18.33 -7.56
CA GLU A 52 30.15 -18.63 -8.10
C GLU A 52 29.13 -17.57 -7.69
N ASP A 53 28.15 -17.34 -8.56
CA ASP A 53 26.98 -16.54 -8.25
C ASP A 53 26.07 -17.32 -7.30
N ILE A 54 25.98 -16.84 -6.07
CA ILE A 54 25.16 -17.42 -5.00
C ILE A 54 24.00 -16.50 -4.61
N THR A 55 23.63 -15.55 -5.48
CA THR A 55 22.57 -14.56 -5.24
C THR A 55 21.27 -15.25 -4.81
N ARG A 56 20.87 -16.30 -5.53
CA ARG A 56 19.67 -17.10 -5.20
C ARG A 56 19.74 -17.68 -3.80
N THR A 57 20.88 -18.23 -3.41
CA THR A 57 21.09 -18.84 -2.09
C THR A 57 20.94 -17.81 -0.98
N ILE A 58 21.50 -16.61 -1.16
CA ILE A 58 21.35 -15.53 -0.18
C ILE A 58 19.92 -15.03 -0.10
N LEU A 59 19.22 -14.86 -1.23
CA LEU A 59 17.80 -14.47 -1.21
C LEU A 59 16.92 -15.48 -0.48
N LEU A 60 17.18 -16.78 -0.63
CA LEU A 60 16.49 -17.82 0.14
C LEU A 60 16.77 -17.71 1.65
N GLN A 61 18.00 -17.38 2.03
CA GLN A 61 18.35 -17.15 3.44
C GLN A 61 17.63 -15.91 4.01
N VAL A 62 17.57 -14.83 3.23
CA VAL A 62 16.81 -13.62 3.62
C VAL A 62 15.34 -13.98 3.85
N ILE A 63 14.71 -14.73 2.93
CA ILE A 63 13.33 -15.17 3.07
C ILE A 63 13.14 -16.01 4.35
N ALA A 64 14.01 -16.99 4.58
CA ALA A 64 13.93 -17.86 5.75
C ALA A 64 14.02 -17.06 7.08
N GLU A 65 14.93 -16.09 7.16
CA GLU A 65 15.08 -15.24 8.36
C GLU A 65 13.85 -14.37 8.62
N GLN A 66 13.17 -13.89 7.56
CA GLN A 66 11.92 -13.12 7.73
C GLN A 66 10.75 -13.99 8.19
N GLU A 67 10.66 -15.24 7.73
CA GLU A 67 9.62 -16.17 8.16
C GLU A 67 9.80 -16.62 9.63
N GLU A 68 11.03 -16.63 10.16
CA GLU A 68 11.30 -16.94 11.58
C GLU A 68 11.03 -15.75 12.53
N GLY A 69 11.17 -14.51 12.04
CA GLY A 69 11.23 -13.30 12.88
C GLY A 69 9.99 -12.39 12.87
N GLY A 70 8.92 -12.71 12.14
CA GLY A 70 7.79 -11.80 11.93
C GLY A 70 6.45 -12.49 11.61
N ASP A 71 5.67 -11.88 10.71
CA ASP A 71 4.40 -12.43 10.19
C ASP A 71 4.68 -13.30 8.96
N PRO A 72 4.65 -14.65 9.09
CA PRO A 72 5.00 -15.55 7.99
C PRO A 72 3.97 -15.43 6.86
N ILE A 73 4.46 -15.32 5.63
CA ILE A 73 3.63 -15.25 4.42
C ILE A 73 3.44 -16.66 3.84
N PHE A 74 4.41 -17.56 4.06
CA PHE A 74 4.35 -18.91 3.51
C PHE A 74 3.63 -19.87 4.45
N THR A 75 2.47 -20.38 4.01
CA THR A 75 1.79 -21.45 4.73
C THR A 75 2.56 -22.77 4.61
N THR A 76 2.44 -23.64 5.62
CA THR A 76 3.04 -24.98 5.59
C THR A 76 2.60 -25.79 4.37
N GLU A 77 1.35 -25.63 3.94
CA GLU A 77 0.82 -26.26 2.73
C GLU A 77 1.54 -25.79 1.47
N LEU A 78 1.75 -24.47 1.33
CA LEU A 78 2.47 -23.90 0.20
C LEU A 78 3.93 -24.37 0.17
N LEU A 79 4.61 -24.38 1.31
CA LEU A 79 5.98 -24.89 1.41
C LEU A 79 6.05 -26.38 1.03
N THR A 80 5.10 -27.19 1.51
CA THR A 80 5.02 -28.62 1.19
C THR A 80 4.77 -28.84 -0.30
N PHE A 81 3.87 -28.07 -0.90
CA PHE A 81 3.61 -28.09 -2.32
C PHE A 81 4.89 -27.76 -3.09
N ILE A 82 5.52 -26.62 -2.80
CA ILE A 82 6.78 -26.20 -3.41
C ILE A 82 7.84 -27.31 -3.35
N ILE A 83 8.05 -27.92 -2.18
CA ILE A 83 9.03 -29.01 -1.98
C ILE A 83 8.70 -30.23 -2.84
N ARG A 84 7.44 -30.66 -2.90
CA ARG A 84 7.01 -31.85 -3.67
C ARG A 84 7.27 -31.73 -5.18
N PHE A 85 7.22 -30.52 -5.73
CA PHE A 85 7.49 -30.30 -7.15
C PHE A 85 8.96 -30.16 -7.50
N TYR A 86 9.87 -30.03 -6.53
CA TYR A 86 11.30 -30.13 -6.80
C TYR A 86 11.62 -31.58 -7.20
N GLY A 87 11.85 -31.80 -8.50
CA GLY A 87 12.10 -33.12 -9.09
C GLY A 87 10.98 -33.65 -9.98
N ASP A 88 9.86 -32.93 -10.10
CA ASP A 88 8.78 -33.27 -11.04
C ASP A 88 9.10 -32.69 -12.44
N PRO A 89 8.85 -33.43 -13.54
CA PRO A 89 9.03 -32.92 -14.91
C PRO A 89 8.27 -31.62 -15.22
N MET A 90 7.20 -31.31 -14.48
CA MET A 90 6.39 -30.10 -14.64
C MET A 90 6.88 -28.89 -13.82
N GLN A 91 8.03 -28.97 -13.16
CA GLN A 91 8.61 -27.88 -12.36
C GLN A 91 8.68 -26.50 -13.08
N PRO A 92 9.05 -26.40 -14.37
CA PRO A 92 9.09 -25.12 -15.07
C PRO A 92 7.70 -24.46 -15.20
N SER A 93 6.65 -25.26 -15.36
CA SER A 93 5.28 -24.79 -15.52
C SER A 93 4.74 -24.16 -14.23
N ILE A 94 5.02 -24.78 -13.09
CA ILE A 94 4.59 -24.28 -11.77
C ILE A 94 5.33 -23.00 -11.41
N SER A 95 6.63 -22.94 -11.69
CA SER A 95 7.44 -21.74 -11.44
C SER A 95 6.89 -20.53 -12.20
N ARG A 96 6.57 -20.71 -13.49
CA ARG A 96 5.95 -19.68 -14.33
C ARG A 96 4.55 -19.28 -13.85
N TYR A 97 3.74 -20.24 -13.41
CA TYR A 97 2.40 -19.95 -12.89
C TYR A 97 2.46 -19.09 -11.63
N LEU A 98 3.34 -19.42 -10.68
CA LEU A 98 3.52 -18.65 -9.44
C LEU A 98 4.03 -17.22 -9.73
N GLU A 99 4.96 -17.08 -10.68
CA GLU A 99 5.44 -15.77 -11.11
C GLU A 99 4.31 -14.92 -11.70
N LEU A 100 3.51 -15.50 -12.61
CA LEU A 100 2.38 -14.81 -13.22
C LEU A 100 1.30 -14.44 -12.20
N SER A 101 0.97 -15.34 -11.26
CA SER A 101 -0.05 -15.07 -10.25
C SER A 101 0.38 -13.95 -9.29
N LEU A 102 1.64 -13.91 -8.89
CA LEU A 102 2.20 -12.81 -8.10
C LEU A 102 2.21 -11.48 -8.88
N GLN A 103 2.58 -11.48 -10.15
CA GLN A 103 2.54 -10.28 -10.99
C GLN A 103 1.10 -9.74 -11.13
N LEU A 104 0.13 -10.62 -11.39
CA LEU A 104 -1.29 -10.25 -11.46
C LEU A 104 -1.81 -9.70 -10.13
N PHE A 105 -1.43 -10.31 -9.01
CA PHE A 105 -1.78 -9.84 -7.67
C PHE A 105 -1.23 -8.43 -7.40
N MET A 106 0.04 -8.19 -7.70
CA MET A 106 0.68 -6.87 -7.55
C MET A 106 0.01 -5.81 -8.44
N GLN A 107 -0.35 -6.16 -9.69
CA GLN A 107 -1.05 -5.26 -10.61
C GLN A 107 -2.45 -4.91 -10.07
N GLN A 108 -3.19 -5.89 -9.55
CA GLN A 108 -4.52 -5.67 -8.99
C GLN A 108 -4.47 -4.76 -7.74
N GLN A 109 -3.48 -4.94 -6.86
CA GLN A 109 -3.29 -4.08 -5.69
C GLN A 109 -2.94 -2.63 -6.08
N GLY A 110 -2.08 -2.45 -7.10
CA GLY A 110 -1.77 -1.13 -7.66
C GLY A 110 -3.02 -0.43 -8.18
N ASN A 111 -3.80 -1.12 -9.02
CA ASN A 111 -5.05 -0.60 -9.58
C ASN A 111 -6.08 -0.27 -8.51
N PHE A 112 -6.21 -1.08 -7.45
CA PHE A 112 -7.13 -0.82 -6.35
C PHE A 112 -6.72 0.44 -5.56
N THR A 113 -5.43 0.60 -5.29
CA THR A 113 -4.91 1.79 -4.60
C THR A 113 -5.09 3.06 -5.44
N GLU A 114 -4.86 2.98 -6.75
CA GLU A 114 -5.12 4.09 -7.67
C GLU A 114 -6.60 4.41 -7.81
N GLN A 115 -7.48 3.40 -7.86
CA GLN A 115 -8.92 3.60 -7.87
C GLN A 115 -9.40 4.25 -6.57
N LEU A 116 -8.93 3.79 -5.40
CA LEU A 116 -9.23 4.43 -4.13
C LEU A 116 -8.68 5.84 -4.06
N ARG A 117 -7.49 6.12 -4.58
CA ARG A 117 -6.92 7.47 -4.66
C ARG A 117 -7.70 8.35 -5.65
N GLY A 118 -8.19 7.80 -6.74
CA GLY A 118 -9.08 8.48 -7.70
C GLY A 118 -10.43 8.80 -7.07
N MET A 119 -11.03 7.85 -6.36
CA MET A 119 -12.29 8.03 -5.63
C MET A 119 -12.12 8.95 -4.42
N LEU A 120 -11.00 8.90 -3.68
CA LEU A 120 -10.69 9.80 -2.56
C LEU A 120 -10.24 11.19 -3.03
N GLY A 121 -9.57 11.28 -4.19
CA GLY A 121 -9.29 12.53 -4.88
C GLY A 121 -10.57 13.21 -5.38
N GLN A 122 -11.54 12.42 -5.86
CA GLN A 122 -12.92 12.88 -6.09
C GLN A 122 -13.67 13.12 -4.77
N ALA A 123 -13.37 12.38 -3.70
CA ALA A 123 -13.93 12.57 -2.36
C ALA A 123 -13.22 13.66 -1.53
N GLN A 124 -12.28 14.40 -2.11
CA GLN A 124 -11.90 15.74 -1.65
C GLN A 124 -12.81 16.82 -2.26
N GLN A 125 -13.70 16.43 -3.19
CA GLN A 125 -14.77 17.28 -3.70
C GLN A 125 -16.19 17.05 -3.13
N PRO A 126 -16.48 16.40 -1.97
CA PRO A 126 -17.83 16.44 -1.41
C PRO A 126 -18.16 17.86 -0.96
N LEU A 127 -17.16 18.61 -0.47
CA LEU A 127 -17.30 20.03 -0.12
C LEU A 127 -17.45 20.92 -1.36
N HIS A 128 -16.76 20.63 -2.46
CA HIS A 128 -16.89 21.39 -3.72
C HIS A 128 -18.18 21.05 -4.48
N ALA A 129 -18.60 19.79 -4.52
CA ALA A 129 -19.88 19.36 -5.08
C ALA A 129 -21.06 19.94 -4.27
N LEU A 130 -20.97 19.99 -2.93
CA LEU A 130 -21.94 20.71 -2.10
C LEU A 130 -21.97 22.20 -2.42
N LYS A 131 -20.78 22.82 -2.59
CA LYS A 131 -20.65 24.24 -2.89
C LYS A 131 -21.20 24.59 -4.28
N GLU A 132 -20.97 23.75 -5.28
CA GLU A 132 -21.51 23.95 -6.63
C GLU A 132 -23.03 23.73 -6.68
N LEU A 133 -23.56 22.75 -5.93
CA LEU A 133 -25.01 22.58 -5.74
C LEU A 133 -25.65 23.79 -5.02
N ALA A 134 -24.95 24.35 -4.02
CA ALA A 134 -25.37 25.55 -3.31
C ALA A 134 -25.34 26.81 -4.21
N ASP A 135 -24.32 26.94 -5.07
CA ASP A 135 -24.16 28.06 -6.00
C ASP A 135 -25.16 27.99 -7.17
N ARG A 136 -25.57 26.78 -7.62
CA ARG A 136 -26.61 26.61 -8.65
C ARG A 136 -28.04 26.82 -8.14
N GLN A 137 -28.30 26.62 -6.84
CA GLN A 137 -29.65 26.73 -6.24
C GLN A 137 -29.73 27.81 -5.15
N VAL A 138 -29.64 29.06 -5.60
CA VAL A 138 -29.83 30.27 -4.78
C VAL A 138 -31.20 30.40 -4.06
N PRO A 139 -32.33 29.74 -4.40
CA PRO A 139 -33.60 30.07 -3.73
C PRO A 139 -33.86 29.34 -2.39
N ILE A 140 -33.15 28.25 -2.04
CA ILE A 140 -33.51 27.43 -0.86
C ILE A 140 -33.34 28.21 0.45
N TRP A 141 -32.24 28.95 0.61
CA TRP A 141 -31.98 29.73 1.84
C TRP A 141 -32.98 30.88 2.04
N ARG A 142 -33.56 31.42 0.96
CA ARG A 142 -34.61 32.46 1.03
C ARG A 142 -35.95 31.86 1.47
N THR A 143 -36.27 30.65 1.03
CA THR A 143 -37.50 29.94 1.41
C THR A 143 -37.45 29.48 2.86
N VAL A 144 -36.34 28.90 3.31
CA VAL A 144 -36.15 28.48 4.72
C VAL A 144 -36.26 29.67 5.68
N ARG A 145 -35.62 30.81 5.36
CA ARG A 145 -35.72 32.02 6.18
C ARG A 145 -37.14 32.57 6.23
N LYS A 146 -37.86 32.59 5.10
CA LYS A 146 -39.25 33.07 5.05
C LYS A 146 -40.19 32.17 5.86
N GLU A 147 -40.06 30.85 5.73
CA GLU A 147 -40.90 29.90 6.48
C GLU A 147 -40.63 29.94 7.98
N PHE A 148 -39.36 30.07 8.39
CA PHE A 148 -38.99 30.22 9.79
C PHE A 148 -39.55 31.52 10.41
N LEU A 149 -39.43 32.65 9.71
CA LEU A 149 -40.00 33.93 10.16
C LEU A 149 -41.53 33.92 10.17
N ARG A 150 -42.17 33.25 9.20
CA ARG A 150 -43.62 33.09 9.15
C ARG A 150 -44.15 32.28 10.33
N ASN A 151 -43.46 31.20 10.69
CA ASN A 151 -43.84 30.38 11.84
C ASN A 151 -43.61 31.12 13.16
N LEU A 152 -42.49 31.84 13.31
CA LEU A 152 -42.26 32.69 14.49
C LEU A 152 -43.31 33.80 14.64
N SER A 153 -43.75 34.38 13.53
CA SER A 153 -44.79 35.41 13.53
C SER A 153 -46.16 34.84 13.89
N ARG A 154 -46.47 33.61 13.46
CA ARG A 154 -47.69 32.88 13.85
C ARG A 154 -47.71 32.55 15.34
N THR A 155 -46.58 32.18 15.94
CA THR A 155 -46.49 31.91 17.38
C THR A 155 -46.68 33.19 18.21
N LYS A 156 -46.23 34.35 17.71
CA LYS A 156 -46.50 35.65 18.36
C LYS A 156 -47.95 36.09 18.21
N LEU A 157 -48.59 35.87 17.05
CA LEU A 157 -50.00 36.25 16.83
C LEU A 157 -50.97 35.44 17.71
N ASN A 158 -50.75 34.13 17.86
CA ASN A 158 -51.61 33.26 18.68
C ASN A 158 -51.51 33.54 20.20
N LYS A 159 -50.49 34.29 20.64
CA LYS A 159 -50.31 34.69 22.04
C LYS A 159 -50.97 36.03 22.37
N LEU A 160 -51.33 36.85 21.36
CA LEU A 160 -52.05 38.11 21.54
C LEU A 160 -53.58 37.98 21.42
N THR A 161 -54.09 36.97 20.70
CA THR A 161 -55.54 36.72 20.57
C THR A 161 -56.14 35.84 21.67
N ARG A 162 -55.31 35.26 22.55
CA ARG A 162 -55.76 34.39 23.66
C ARG A 162 -55.69 35.06 25.04
N GLY A 163 -55.36 36.35 25.10
CA GLY A 163 -55.26 37.14 26.33
C GLY A 163 -56.21 38.34 26.38
N ALA A 164 -57.23 38.40 25.51
CA ALA A 164 -58.22 39.49 25.47
C ALA A 164 -59.67 39.03 25.77
N ASP A 165 -59.90 37.75 26.08
CA ASP A 165 -61.22 37.20 26.44
C ASP A 165 -61.25 36.68 27.89
N SER A 166 -60.62 37.40 28.82
CA SER A 166 -60.74 37.14 30.26
C SER A 166 -60.52 38.40 31.09
N GLU A 167 -61.46 39.35 31.02
CA GLU A 167 -61.79 40.29 32.10
C GLU A 167 -63.20 40.85 31.79
N ASP A 168 -64.08 40.74 32.80
CA ASP A 168 -65.54 41.00 32.89
C ASP A 168 -66.54 40.01 32.26
#